data_AF-A0A7C3RE43-F1
#
_entry.id   AF-A0A7C3RE43-F1
#
_cell.length_a   1.000
_cell.length_b   1.000
_cell.length_c   1.000
_cell.angle_alpha   90.00
_cell.angle_beta   90.00
_cell.angle_gamma   90.00
#
_symmetry.space_group_name_H-M   'P 1'
#
loop_
_entity.id
_entity.type
_entity.pdbx_description
1 polymer ?
#
loop_
_entity_poly.entity_id
_entity_poly.type
_entity_poly.pdbx_seq_one_letter_code
_entity_poly.pdbx_strand_id
1 'polypeptide(L)'
;MSGNLKDINKDGDPNDAVSADSSYSSIVGQPSAYDIDIGVTLSARDAFTNVLRYAGARWWERDYDFTVGNTNAIDTISERVIHDVITGKGRIQAWADDPFNLSGTYQVQGAYEGAEWRALWALRTTNGVPPFQRAPGWDTDQDGMPDHWEVEHGLDPNVPNNNADFDNDGYTDLEEYLNDVSAWPAPGVIRFTGEEDDRYARIFNWRVYGLQLNITNLGNVTTFSYWQPSRFDTVLISNGTVVVDAVGQQAGILQLANNSVLNITNGWINVAKQLEVGTNCTVNVTGPASVRVTNSIINNGTIRLVGDAELFIGGFFTNNGILDVIAWSHQLPVGLVNNGVVLDRSSVRIESVEVNGADVVIKIHGYEGHAYQLQYRDELSVGTWQFTGLVVTGENVPISFVYTNGAGALRRFYRVAVN
;
A
#
# COMPACT_ATOMS: atom_id res chain seq x y z
N MET A 1 -21.20 30.39 12.54
CA MET A 1 -20.45 29.28 13.15
C MET A 1 -20.25 28.27 12.04
N SER A 2 -19.08 28.37 11.41
CA SER A 2 -18.64 27.59 10.26
C SER A 2 -17.79 26.43 10.77
N GLY A 3 -18.43 25.32 11.12
CA GLY A 3 -17.76 24.14 11.66
C GLY A 3 -18.29 22.87 11.00
N ASN A 4 -17.35 22.05 10.49
CA ASN A 4 -17.47 20.64 10.09
C ASN A 4 -18.85 20.18 9.60
N LEU A 5 -19.26 20.66 8.42
CA LEU A 5 -20.26 19.95 7.63
C LEU A 5 -19.53 18.81 6.90
N LYS A 6 -20.00 17.59 7.11
CA LYS A 6 -19.46 16.37 6.49
C LYS A 6 -19.99 16.32 5.05
N ASP A 7 -19.10 16.44 4.07
CA ASP A 7 -19.39 16.20 2.65
C ASP A 7 -19.50 14.67 2.43
N ILE A 8 -20.75 14.16 2.38
CA ILE A 8 -21.04 12.71 2.32
C ILE A 8 -20.89 12.17 0.89
N ASN A 9 -21.02 12.99 -0.14
CA ASN A 9 -20.98 12.59 -1.55
C ASN A 9 -19.69 13.00 -2.30
N LYS A 10 -18.75 13.68 -1.62
CA LYS A 10 -17.41 14.03 -2.11
C LYS A 10 -17.42 14.88 -3.39
N ASP A 11 -18.35 15.83 -3.52
CA ASP A 11 -18.45 16.71 -4.69
C ASP A 11 -17.93 18.15 -4.45
N GLY A 12 -17.45 18.44 -3.25
CA GLY A 12 -16.78 19.70 -2.94
C GLY A 12 -17.72 20.85 -2.54
N ASP A 13 -19.02 20.62 -2.37
CA ASP A 13 -19.94 21.57 -1.70
C ASP A 13 -20.47 20.97 -0.38
N PRO A 14 -20.27 21.64 0.78
CA PRO A 14 -20.77 21.18 2.06
C PRO A 14 -22.31 21.27 2.26
N ASN A 15 -23.10 21.69 1.27
CA ASN A 15 -24.56 21.78 1.34
C ASN A 15 -25.26 20.63 0.63
N ASP A 16 -25.41 19.48 1.30
CA ASP A 16 -26.16 18.33 0.77
C ASP A 16 -27.68 18.53 0.91
N ALA A 17 -28.29 19.16 -0.10
CA ALA A 17 -29.74 19.24 -0.20
C ALA A 17 -30.36 17.91 -0.68
N VAL A 18 -31.20 17.36 0.20
CA VAL A 18 -32.39 16.50 0.02
C VAL A 18 -32.27 14.98 -0.31
N SER A 19 -32.65 14.22 0.72
CA SER A 19 -33.61 13.10 0.72
C SER A 19 -33.12 11.70 0.33
N ALA A 20 -32.54 10.98 1.31
CA ALA A 20 -32.47 9.53 1.30
C ALA A 20 -33.79 8.90 1.79
N ASP A 21 -34.76 8.73 0.91
CA ASP A 21 -35.91 7.85 1.19
C ASP A 21 -36.19 6.95 -0.02
N SER A 22 -35.56 5.78 -0.05
CA SER A 22 -35.97 4.72 -0.99
C SER A 22 -35.58 3.29 -0.61
N SER A 23 -35.39 2.92 0.67
CA SER A 23 -35.02 1.51 1.00
C SER A 23 -35.39 0.98 2.40
N TYR A 24 -36.61 1.21 2.89
CA TYR A 24 -37.12 0.56 4.13
C TYR A 24 -38.49 -0.13 3.97
N SER A 25 -38.75 -0.80 2.84
CA SER A 25 -40.08 -1.34 2.54
C SER A 25 -40.48 -2.66 3.24
N SER A 26 -39.92 -3.05 4.39
CA SER A 26 -40.34 -4.32 5.04
C SER A 26 -40.21 -4.41 6.56
N ILE A 27 -40.33 -3.31 7.31
CA ILE A 27 -40.55 -3.39 8.76
C ILE A 27 -42.06 -3.33 9.03
N VAL A 28 -42.61 -4.37 9.64
CA VAL A 28 -43.98 -4.39 10.17
C VAL A 28 -44.01 -3.45 11.39
N GLY A 29 -44.35 -2.19 11.14
CA GLY A 29 -44.41 -1.15 12.17
C GLY A 29 -45.57 -1.38 13.15
N GLN A 30 -45.29 -1.11 14.43
CA GLN A 30 -46.31 -0.85 15.45
C GLN A 30 -47.27 0.24 14.93
N PRO A 31 -48.60 0.13 15.09
CA PRO A 31 -49.59 1.01 14.47
C PRO A 31 -49.67 2.43 15.07
N SER A 32 -48.68 2.83 15.86
CA SER A 32 -48.51 4.20 16.35
C SER A 32 -47.05 4.46 16.67
N ALA A 33 -46.49 5.55 16.16
CA ALA A 33 -45.21 6.06 16.61
C ALA A 33 -45.32 6.46 18.09
N TYR A 34 -44.30 6.16 18.89
CA TYR A 34 -44.15 6.81 20.18
C TYR A 34 -43.87 8.28 19.90
N ASP A 35 -44.77 9.16 20.35
CA ASP A 35 -44.67 10.60 20.17
C ASP A 35 -43.56 11.16 21.06
N ILE A 36 -42.35 11.20 20.52
CA ILE A 36 -41.20 11.93 21.06
C ILE A 36 -40.90 13.12 20.14
N ASP A 37 -41.88 13.99 19.89
CA ASP A 37 -41.69 15.33 19.29
C ASP A 37 -40.64 15.33 18.13
N ILE A 38 -40.72 14.33 17.25
CA ILE A 38 -39.75 14.16 16.17
C ILE A 38 -40.16 15.12 15.05
N GLY A 39 -39.39 16.19 14.84
CA GLY A 39 -39.63 17.18 13.79
C GLY A 39 -39.63 18.65 14.25
N VAL A 40 -39.52 18.92 15.55
CA VAL A 40 -39.23 20.27 16.05
C VAL A 40 -37.73 20.49 16.16
N THR A 41 -37.26 21.66 15.72
CA THR A 41 -35.86 22.08 15.90
C THR A 41 -35.61 22.23 17.40
N LEU A 42 -34.93 21.24 17.99
CA LEU A 42 -34.47 21.31 19.37
C LEU A 42 -33.35 22.34 19.48
N SER A 43 -33.27 23.03 20.63
CA SER A 43 -32.07 23.81 20.92
C SER A 43 -30.85 22.88 20.96
N ALA A 44 -29.64 23.37 20.66
CA ALA A 44 -28.43 22.55 20.70
C ALA A 44 -28.26 21.82 22.04
N ARG A 45 -28.71 22.45 23.14
CA ARG A 45 -28.71 21.87 24.48
C ARG A 45 -29.71 20.72 24.61
N ASP A 46 -30.90 20.86 24.06
CA ASP A 46 -31.95 19.84 24.14
C ASP A 46 -31.67 18.67 23.19
N ALA A 47 -31.14 18.96 22.00
CA ALA A 47 -30.67 17.95 21.06
C ALA A 47 -29.53 17.10 21.66
N PHE A 48 -28.53 17.76 22.27
CA PHE A 48 -27.45 17.08 22.97
C PHE A 48 -27.96 16.23 24.13
N THR A 49 -28.90 16.75 24.93
CA THR A 49 -29.53 16.02 26.03
C THR A 49 -30.30 14.80 25.52
N ASN A 50 -31.03 14.92 24.41
CA ASN A 50 -31.78 13.81 23.82
C ASN A 50 -30.87 12.72 23.26
N VAL A 51 -29.80 13.09 22.56
CA VAL A 51 -28.80 12.10 22.08
C VAL A 51 -28.19 11.35 23.25
N LEU A 52 -27.82 12.04 24.33
CA LEU A 52 -27.27 11.40 25.52
C LEU A 52 -28.26 10.47 26.22
N ARG A 53 -29.54 10.84 26.25
CA ARG A 53 -30.58 10.04 26.90
C ARG A 53 -30.99 8.82 26.08
N TYR A 54 -30.98 8.93 24.74
CA TYR A 54 -31.68 8.00 23.86
C TYR A 54 -30.83 7.36 22.76
N ALA A 55 -29.54 7.71 22.61
CA ALA A 55 -28.65 7.01 21.67
C ALA A 55 -28.08 5.71 22.27
N GLY A 56 -28.02 4.66 21.44
CA GLY A 56 -27.51 3.32 21.82
C GLY A 56 -28.58 2.31 22.23
N ALA A 57 -28.19 1.04 22.37
CA ALA A 57 -29.04 -0.17 22.45
C ALA A 57 -30.33 -0.11 23.32
N ARG A 58 -31.34 -0.91 22.91
CA ARG A 58 -32.68 -1.19 23.49
C ARG A 58 -33.02 -0.39 24.75
N TRP A 59 -33.77 0.70 24.56
CA TRP A 59 -34.05 1.71 25.60
C TRP A 59 -34.84 1.21 26.84
N TRP A 60 -35.46 0.02 26.80
CA TRP A 60 -36.30 -0.51 27.88
C TRP A 60 -35.56 -1.37 28.91
N GLU A 61 -34.25 -1.59 28.76
CA GLU A 61 -33.41 -2.35 29.70
C GLU A 61 -32.49 -1.43 30.54
N ARG A 62 -32.63 -0.10 30.45
CA ARG A 62 -31.85 0.86 31.25
C ARG A 62 -32.50 1.07 32.62
N ASP A 63 -31.73 0.94 33.70
CA ASP A 63 -32.20 1.14 35.08
C ASP A 63 -31.96 2.57 35.60
N TYR A 64 -31.31 3.41 34.78
CA TYR A 64 -30.84 4.73 35.19
C TYR A 64 -31.97 5.74 35.48
N ASP A 65 -32.15 6.06 36.77
CA ASP A 65 -32.97 7.17 37.26
C ASP A 65 -32.22 8.50 37.03
N PHE A 66 -32.82 9.40 36.23
CA PHE A 66 -32.27 10.71 35.88
C PHE A 66 -32.24 11.74 37.02
N THR A 67 -32.50 11.34 38.26
CA THR A 67 -32.27 12.22 39.42
C THR A 67 -30.79 12.48 39.62
N VAL A 68 -30.41 13.75 39.43
CA VAL A 68 -29.03 14.25 39.56
C VAL A 68 -28.46 13.87 40.92
N GLY A 69 -27.45 12.98 40.93
CA GLY A 69 -26.65 12.66 42.12
C GLY A 69 -26.66 11.20 42.59
N ASN A 70 -27.40 10.28 41.94
CA ASN A 70 -27.32 8.86 42.29
C ASN A 70 -26.19 8.14 41.51
N THR A 71 -24.94 8.34 41.94
CA THR A 71 -23.76 7.68 41.35
C THR A 71 -23.67 6.18 41.66
N ASN A 72 -24.60 5.62 42.43
CA ASN A 72 -24.56 4.24 42.92
C ASN A 72 -25.37 3.26 42.04
N ALA A 73 -25.99 3.74 40.96
CA ALA A 73 -26.84 2.95 40.05
C ALA A 73 -26.27 2.85 38.63
N ILE A 74 -24.96 3.07 38.43
CA ILE A 74 -24.34 2.85 37.11
C ILE A 74 -23.84 1.40 37.07
N ASP A 75 -24.70 0.46 36.67
CA ASP A 75 -24.38 -0.97 36.69
C ASP A 75 -24.02 -1.53 35.28
N THR A 76 -24.35 -0.80 34.20
CA THR A 76 -24.03 -1.20 32.83
C THR A 76 -22.95 -0.35 32.14
N ILE A 77 -22.30 -0.93 31.12
CA ILE A 77 -21.31 -0.24 30.26
C ILE A 77 -21.93 0.98 29.57
N SER A 78 -23.17 0.86 29.10
CA SER A 78 -23.88 1.91 28.38
C SER A 78 -24.13 3.15 29.24
N GLU A 79 -24.57 2.97 30.48
CA GLU A 79 -24.86 4.07 31.41
C GLU A 79 -23.58 4.80 31.84
N ARG A 80 -22.47 4.07 31.97
CA ARG A 80 -21.15 4.66 32.25
C ARG A 80 -20.66 5.54 31.10
N VAL A 81 -20.73 5.04 29.86
CA VAL A 81 -20.31 5.82 28.68
C VAL A 81 -21.09 7.12 28.59
N ILE A 82 -22.39 7.09 28.84
CA ILE A 82 -23.24 8.29 28.85
C ILE A 82 -22.84 9.26 29.99
N HIS A 83 -22.64 8.75 31.20
CA HIS A 83 -22.18 9.57 32.32
C HIS A 83 -20.82 10.23 32.04
N ASP A 84 -19.88 9.50 31.47
CA ASP A 84 -18.54 10.00 31.15
C ASP A 84 -18.59 11.08 30.05
N VAL A 85 -19.47 10.92 29.06
CA VAL A 85 -19.74 11.95 28.04
C VAL A 85 -20.42 13.18 28.66
N ILE A 86 -21.41 13.01 29.54
CA ILE A 86 -22.09 14.13 30.23
C ILE A 86 -21.12 14.92 31.12
N THR A 87 -20.26 14.22 31.84
CA THR A 87 -19.35 14.83 32.82
C THR A 87 -18.02 15.26 32.23
N GLY A 88 -17.73 14.90 30.97
CA GLY A 88 -16.43 15.14 30.32
C GLY A 88 -15.28 14.38 30.97
N LYS A 89 -15.57 13.29 31.69
CA LYS A 89 -14.61 12.50 32.46
C LYS A 89 -14.57 11.09 31.87
N GLY A 90 -13.82 10.89 30.79
CA GLY A 90 -13.62 9.56 30.21
C GLY A 90 -12.81 8.66 31.16
N ARG A 91 -13.32 7.46 31.44
CA ARG A 91 -12.55 6.38 32.10
C ARG A 91 -12.35 5.22 31.14
N ILE A 92 -11.14 4.69 31.04
CA ILE A 92 -10.87 3.49 30.25
C ILE A 92 -11.46 2.28 30.98
N GLN A 93 -12.19 1.45 30.25
CA GLN A 93 -12.62 0.14 30.73
C GLN A 93 -11.40 -0.78 30.72
N ALA A 94 -10.78 -1.00 31.88
CA ALA A 94 -9.78 -2.05 32.00
C ALA A 94 -10.47 -3.40 31.69
N TRP A 95 -10.12 -4.01 30.57
CA TRP A 95 -10.33 -5.43 30.40
C TRP A 95 -9.33 -6.12 31.32
N ALA A 96 -9.84 -6.88 32.29
CA ALA A 96 -9.11 -7.47 33.43
C ALA A 96 -8.83 -6.48 34.56
N ASP A 97 -9.78 -6.38 35.48
CA ASP A 97 -9.66 -7.03 36.79
C ASP A 97 -11.07 -7.55 37.14
N ASP A 98 -11.15 -8.79 37.61
CA ASP A 98 -12.39 -9.51 37.94
C ASP A 98 -13.46 -8.62 38.63
N PRO A 99 -14.67 -8.43 38.06
CA PRO A 99 -15.75 -7.68 38.70
C PRO A 99 -16.21 -8.30 40.04
N PHE A 100 -15.74 -9.50 40.39
CA PHE A 100 -16.03 -10.25 41.61
C PHE A 100 -14.84 -10.42 42.55
N ASN A 101 -13.75 -9.66 42.41
CA ASN A 101 -12.69 -9.64 43.42
C ASN A 101 -13.16 -8.95 44.71
N LEU A 102 -13.98 -9.65 45.49
CA LEU A 102 -14.46 -9.30 46.82
C LEU A 102 -13.56 -9.86 47.93
N SER A 103 -12.42 -10.47 47.58
CA SER A 103 -11.49 -11.02 48.56
C SER A 103 -10.28 -10.11 48.76
N GLY A 104 -10.43 -9.15 49.68
CA GLY A 104 -9.33 -8.79 50.57
C GLY A 104 -8.76 -7.38 50.49
N THR A 105 -9.16 -6.58 51.47
CA THR A 105 -8.24 -5.71 52.25
C THR A 105 -7.64 -4.46 51.59
N TYR A 106 -8.26 -3.84 50.59
CA TYR A 106 -7.86 -2.49 50.17
C TYR A 106 -9.08 -1.57 49.94
N GLN A 107 -9.68 -1.10 51.03
CA GLN A 107 -10.56 0.07 51.03
C GLN A 107 -9.73 1.36 51.05
N VAL A 108 -8.99 1.61 49.98
CA VAL A 108 -8.41 2.93 49.73
C VAL A 108 -9.15 3.54 48.55
N GLN A 109 -9.62 4.77 48.74
CA GLN A 109 -10.24 5.60 47.72
C GLN A 109 -9.33 5.60 46.46
N GLY A 110 -9.74 4.88 45.40
CA GLY A 110 -8.92 4.59 44.21
C GLY A 110 -8.81 3.12 43.79
N ALA A 111 -9.37 2.17 44.57
CA ALA A 111 -9.21 0.73 44.35
C ALA A 111 -10.12 0.08 43.27
N TYR A 112 -10.86 0.86 42.49
CA TYR A 112 -11.65 0.35 41.33
C TYR A 112 -10.96 0.55 39.99
N GLU A 113 -9.75 1.08 40.01
CA GLU A 113 -8.96 1.35 38.82
C GLU A 113 -8.06 0.14 38.55
N GLY A 114 -8.19 -0.49 37.38
CA GLY A 114 -7.38 -1.65 37.02
C GLY A 114 -5.88 -1.36 37.11
N ALA A 115 -5.07 -2.39 37.34
CA ALA A 115 -3.61 -2.22 37.49
C ALA A 115 -2.97 -1.44 36.32
N GLU A 116 -3.46 -1.66 35.09
CA GLU A 116 -3.03 -0.96 33.88
C GLU A 116 -3.37 0.54 33.90
N TRP A 117 -4.57 0.91 34.39
CA TRP A 117 -4.96 2.31 34.53
C TRP A 117 -4.08 3.06 35.52
N ARG A 118 -3.75 2.42 36.66
CA ARG A 118 -2.85 3.04 37.64
C ARG A 118 -1.44 3.22 37.06
N ALA A 119 -0.96 2.28 36.25
CA ALA A 119 0.31 2.42 35.55
C ALA A 119 0.29 3.57 34.54
N LEU A 120 -0.76 3.68 33.72
CA LEU A 120 -0.95 4.79 32.77
C LEU A 120 -1.09 6.15 33.47
N TRP A 121 -1.87 6.21 34.55
CA TRP A 121 -2.06 7.41 35.34
C TRP A 121 -0.77 7.85 36.04
N ALA A 122 0.04 6.90 36.53
CA ALA A 122 1.33 7.19 37.13
C ALA A 122 2.35 7.80 36.15
N LEU A 123 2.18 7.56 34.84
CA LEU A 123 3.00 8.21 33.81
C LEU A 123 2.60 9.67 33.58
N ARG A 124 1.37 10.07 33.94
CA ARG A 124 0.89 11.45 33.77
C ARG A 124 1.56 12.34 34.81
N THR A 125 2.32 13.34 34.36
CA THR A 125 2.91 14.33 35.28
C THR A 125 1.85 15.25 35.87
N THR A 126 2.15 15.86 37.03
CA THR A 126 1.21 16.64 37.86
C THR A 126 0.62 17.88 37.17
N ASN A 127 1.10 18.26 35.98
CA ASN A 127 0.73 19.48 35.27
C ASN A 127 0.00 19.23 33.93
N GLY A 128 -0.49 18.01 33.70
CA GLY A 128 -1.25 17.69 32.48
C GLY A 128 -0.39 17.59 31.22
N VAL A 129 0.94 17.54 31.35
CA VAL A 129 1.84 17.22 30.24
C VAL A 129 1.59 15.76 29.84
N PRO A 130 1.43 15.46 28.54
CA PRO A 130 1.32 14.09 28.05
C PRO A 130 2.47 13.23 28.60
N PRO A 131 2.20 11.98 29.03
CA PRO A 131 3.23 11.07 29.56
C PRO A 131 4.34 10.77 28.53
N PHE A 132 4.03 10.96 27.25
CA PHE A 132 4.95 10.78 26.15
C PHE A 132 4.94 12.03 25.29
N GLN A 133 6.11 12.62 25.08
CA GLN A 133 6.32 13.69 24.11
C GLN A 133 7.13 13.12 22.96
N ARG A 134 6.71 13.41 21.74
CA ARG A 134 7.49 13.10 20.54
C ARG A 134 8.63 14.12 20.42
N ALA A 135 9.72 13.73 19.76
CA ALA A 135 10.87 14.62 19.59
C ALA A 135 10.47 15.89 18.79
N PRO A 136 11.15 17.04 18.98
CA PRO A 136 10.98 18.20 18.11
C PRO A 136 11.25 17.81 16.64
N GLY A 137 10.39 18.24 15.71
CA GLY A 137 10.48 17.87 14.29
C GLY A 137 10.06 16.42 14.01
N TRP A 138 9.13 15.89 14.81
CA TRP A 138 8.51 14.60 14.51
C TRP A 138 7.37 14.71 13.49
N ASP A 139 6.66 15.84 13.50
CA ASP A 139 5.57 16.25 12.60
C ASP A 139 5.64 17.79 12.57
N THR A 140 6.38 18.31 11.60
CA THR A 140 6.84 19.70 11.53
C THR A 140 5.70 20.65 11.17
N ASP A 141 4.78 20.23 10.31
CA ASP A 141 3.61 21.02 9.88
C ASP A 141 2.31 20.71 10.66
N GLN A 142 2.34 19.71 11.54
CA GLN A 142 1.27 19.35 12.49
C GLN A 142 0.02 18.80 11.82
N ASP A 143 0.17 18.09 10.70
CA ASP A 143 -0.94 17.57 9.94
C ASP A 143 -1.37 16.14 10.34
N GLY A 144 -0.59 15.51 11.22
CA GLY A 144 -0.83 14.18 11.76
C GLY A 144 0.07 13.08 11.17
N MET A 145 0.83 13.40 10.12
CA MET A 145 1.82 12.53 9.50
C MET A 145 3.24 12.86 10.04
N PRO A 146 4.10 11.87 10.29
CA PRO A 146 5.45 12.15 10.74
C PRO A 146 6.40 12.55 9.60
N ASP A 147 7.32 13.49 9.83
CA ASP A 147 8.31 13.95 8.84
C ASP A 147 9.05 12.82 8.13
N HIS A 148 9.42 11.77 8.87
CA HIS A 148 10.16 10.64 8.31
C HIS A 148 9.32 9.79 7.35
N TRP A 149 8.01 9.67 7.63
CA TRP A 149 7.08 8.95 6.78
C TRP A 149 6.84 9.76 5.51
N GLU A 150 6.61 11.06 5.64
CA GLU A 150 6.44 11.98 4.51
C GLU A 150 7.64 11.95 3.56
N VAL A 151 8.87 12.06 4.08
CA VAL A 151 10.10 11.98 3.27
C VAL A 151 10.22 10.63 2.54
N GLU A 152 9.85 9.53 3.18
CA GLU A 152 9.88 8.20 2.54
C GLU A 152 8.86 8.08 1.39
N HIS A 153 7.76 8.82 1.46
CA HIS A 153 6.71 8.89 0.44
C HIS A 153 6.91 10.07 -0.54
N GLY A 154 8.03 10.79 -0.45
CA GLY A 154 8.37 11.88 -1.36
C GLY A 154 7.57 13.17 -1.14
N LEU A 155 6.95 13.31 0.04
CA LEU A 155 6.22 14.50 0.48
C LEU A 155 7.18 15.52 1.12
N ASP A 156 6.74 16.78 1.25
CA ASP A 156 7.49 17.86 1.92
C ASP A 156 6.99 18.02 3.37
N PRO A 157 7.81 17.71 4.40
CA PRO A 157 7.39 17.78 5.83
C PRO A 157 7.00 19.15 6.37
N ASN A 158 7.03 20.18 5.52
CA ASN A 158 6.65 21.54 5.86
C ASN A 158 5.28 21.93 5.25
N VAL A 159 4.62 21.00 4.55
CA VAL A 159 3.39 21.25 3.79
C VAL A 159 2.30 20.32 4.30
N PRO A 160 1.27 20.83 5.02
CA PRO A 160 0.25 19.98 5.63
C PRO A 160 -0.70 19.44 4.55
N ASN A 161 -0.30 18.31 3.96
CA ASN A 161 -0.97 17.66 2.84
C ASN A 161 -1.68 16.37 3.25
N ASN A 162 -1.96 16.18 4.54
CA ASN A 162 -2.80 15.10 5.07
C ASN A 162 -4.13 14.83 4.33
N ASN A 163 -4.72 15.83 3.67
CA ASN A 163 -5.94 15.70 2.85
C ASN A 163 -5.68 15.59 1.34
N ALA A 164 -4.42 15.63 0.90
CA ALA A 164 -4.03 15.34 -0.48
C ALA A 164 -4.08 13.83 -0.73
N ASP A 165 -3.85 13.45 -1.98
CA ASP A 165 -3.86 12.08 -2.48
C ASP A 165 -2.69 11.99 -3.46
N PHE A 166 -1.48 11.70 -2.94
CA PHE A 166 -0.26 11.83 -3.72
C PHE A 166 -0.16 10.84 -4.89
N ASP A 167 -0.89 9.71 -4.86
CA ASP A 167 -0.86 8.69 -5.90
C ASP A 167 -2.19 8.53 -6.69
N ASN A 168 -3.17 9.37 -6.37
CA ASN A 168 -4.48 9.48 -7.00
C ASN A 168 -5.27 8.16 -6.98
N ASP A 169 -5.12 7.36 -5.93
CA ASP A 169 -5.84 6.10 -5.77
C ASP A 169 -7.21 6.27 -5.08
N GLY A 170 -7.46 7.44 -4.50
CA GLY A 170 -8.69 7.83 -3.81
C GLY A 170 -8.61 7.82 -2.28
N TYR A 171 -7.46 7.49 -1.70
CA TYR A 171 -7.16 7.60 -0.27
C TYR A 171 -6.33 8.86 0.02
N THR A 172 -6.59 9.47 1.16
CA THR A 172 -5.79 10.61 1.61
C THR A 172 -4.43 10.18 2.15
N ASP A 173 -3.42 11.03 2.05
CA ASP A 173 -2.08 10.78 2.58
C ASP A 173 -2.14 10.35 4.08
N LEU A 174 -3.05 10.95 4.87
CA LEU A 174 -3.26 10.55 6.26
C LEU A 174 -3.90 9.17 6.41
N GLU A 175 -4.85 8.79 5.56
CA GLU A 175 -5.46 7.46 5.57
C GLU A 175 -4.42 6.39 5.26
N GLU A 176 -3.51 6.66 4.33
CA GLU A 176 -2.39 5.77 4.03
C GLU A 176 -1.42 5.64 5.19
N TYR A 177 -1.02 6.75 5.82
CA TYR A 177 -0.19 6.71 7.02
C TYR A 177 -0.85 5.89 8.14
N LEU A 178 -2.14 6.14 8.42
CA LEU A 178 -2.90 5.41 9.43
C LEU A 178 -3.00 3.91 9.11
N ASN A 179 -3.16 3.55 7.83
CA ASN A 179 -3.17 2.17 7.38
C ASN A 179 -1.80 1.51 7.60
N ASP A 180 -0.70 2.17 7.25
CA ASP A 180 0.64 1.63 7.45
C ASP A 180 0.97 1.37 8.93
N VAL A 181 0.65 2.31 9.82
CA VAL A 181 0.91 2.13 11.26
C VAL A 181 -0.03 1.14 11.94
N SER A 182 -1.24 0.97 11.42
CA SER A 182 -2.25 0.04 11.96
C SER A 182 -2.28 -1.32 11.28
N ALA A 183 -1.44 -1.53 10.25
CA ALA A 183 -1.37 -2.76 9.48
C ALA A 183 -1.26 -3.99 10.39
N TRP A 184 -2.15 -4.97 10.15
CA TRP A 184 -2.14 -6.26 10.81
C TRP A 184 -2.14 -7.37 9.75
N PRO A 185 -1.62 -8.57 10.07
CA PRO A 185 -1.54 -9.65 9.10
C PRO A 185 -2.93 -10.13 8.63
N ALA A 186 -3.05 -10.32 7.32
CA ALA A 186 -4.17 -10.98 6.67
C ALA A 186 -4.38 -12.39 7.22
N PRO A 187 -5.63 -12.89 7.26
CA PRO A 187 -5.94 -14.24 7.74
C PRO A 187 -5.43 -15.34 6.79
N GLY A 188 -4.88 -14.99 5.63
CA GLY A 188 -4.33 -15.93 4.65
C GLY A 188 -3.57 -15.22 3.53
N VAL A 189 -3.17 -16.00 2.51
CA VAL A 189 -2.46 -15.48 1.34
C VAL A 189 -3.37 -14.54 0.55
N ILE A 190 -2.91 -13.30 0.36
CA ILE A 190 -3.53 -12.29 -0.48
C ILE A 190 -3.18 -12.62 -1.94
N ARG A 191 -4.18 -12.67 -2.81
CA ARG A 191 -4.02 -13.00 -4.22
C ARG A 191 -4.36 -11.80 -5.08
N PHE A 192 -3.49 -11.51 -6.04
CA PHE A 192 -3.80 -10.55 -7.09
C PHE A 192 -4.87 -11.12 -8.02
N THR A 193 -5.91 -10.34 -8.28
CA THR A 193 -6.99 -10.69 -9.20
C THR A 193 -7.05 -9.78 -10.42
N GLY A 194 -6.53 -8.55 -10.33
CA GLY A 194 -6.56 -7.56 -11.41
C GLY A 194 -7.97 -7.31 -11.94
N GLU A 195 -8.94 -7.16 -11.04
CA GLU A 195 -10.35 -7.05 -11.43
C GLU A 195 -10.69 -5.68 -12.00
N GLU A 196 -10.05 -4.63 -11.51
CA GLU A 196 -10.25 -3.26 -12.01
C GLU A 196 -9.17 -2.89 -13.01
N ASP A 197 -7.91 -3.13 -12.67
CA ASP A 197 -6.75 -2.81 -13.50
C ASP A 197 -5.52 -3.65 -13.09
N ASP A 198 -4.32 -3.25 -13.52
CA ASP A 198 -3.05 -3.89 -13.15
C ASP A 198 -2.33 -3.21 -11.97
N ARG A 199 -2.86 -2.13 -11.38
CA ARG A 199 -2.16 -1.37 -10.33
C ARG A 199 -2.09 -2.14 -9.01
N TYR A 200 -0.92 -2.11 -8.38
CA TYR A 200 -0.66 -2.69 -7.06
C TYR A 200 -1.36 -1.91 -5.94
N ALA A 201 -1.39 -0.58 -6.02
CA ALA A 201 -2.02 0.28 -4.99
C ALA A 201 -3.54 0.03 -4.85
N ARG A 202 -4.17 -0.50 -5.91
CA ARG A 202 -5.62 -0.65 -5.97
C ARG A 202 -6.12 -1.82 -5.12
N ILE A 203 -6.72 -1.53 -3.96
CA ILE A 203 -7.24 -2.54 -3.02
C ILE A 203 -8.22 -3.54 -3.66
N PHE A 204 -9.01 -3.11 -4.65
CA PHE A 204 -9.98 -3.97 -5.34
C PHE A 204 -9.34 -5.05 -6.22
N ASN A 205 -8.04 -4.93 -6.51
CA ASN A 205 -7.28 -5.97 -7.21
C ASN A 205 -6.75 -7.06 -6.28
N TRP A 206 -7.00 -6.97 -4.96
CA TRP A 206 -6.46 -7.89 -3.98
C TRP A 206 -7.55 -8.61 -3.21
N ARG A 207 -7.44 -9.94 -3.12
CA ARG A 207 -8.40 -10.77 -2.38
C ARG A 207 -7.74 -11.74 -1.42
N VAL A 208 -8.35 -11.87 -0.25
CA VAL A 208 -8.14 -13.00 0.66
C VAL A 208 -9.37 -13.88 0.62
N TYR A 209 -9.16 -15.16 0.29
CA TYR A 209 -10.25 -16.14 0.20
C TYR A 209 -10.47 -16.80 1.56
N GLY A 210 -11.73 -16.88 1.97
CA GLY A 210 -12.19 -17.50 3.20
C GLY A 210 -12.79 -18.90 2.97
N LEU A 211 -13.80 -19.22 3.79
CA LEU A 211 -14.49 -20.50 3.74
C LEU A 211 -15.36 -20.64 2.49
N GLN A 212 -15.50 -21.88 2.03
CA GLN A 212 -16.50 -22.26 1.03
C GLN A 212 -17.83 -22.56 1.73
N LEU A 213 -18.87 -21.84 1.34
CA LEU A 213 -20.22 -21.98 1.88
C LEU A 213 -21.14 -22.54 0.81
N ASN A 214 -22.00 -23.49 1.20
CA ASN A 214 -23.07 -23.94 0.34
C ASN A 214 -24.28 -23.00 0.53
N ILE A 215 -24.53 -22.15 -0.45
CA ILE A 215 -25.63 -21.19 -0.42
C ILE A 215 -26.74 -21.72 -1.33
N THR A 216 -27.95 -21.82 -0.80
CA THR A 216 -29.13 -22.27 -1.54
C THR A 216 -29.29 -21.44 -2.83
N ASN A 217 -29.47 -22.11 -3.98
CA ASN A 217 -29.56 -21.52 -5.33
C ASN A 217 -28.28 -20.88 -5.90
N LEU A 218 -27.19 -20.83 -5.14
CA LEU A 218 -25.87 -20.35 -5.60
C LEU A 218 -24.80 -21.44 -5.58
N GLY A 219 -25.10 -22.59 -4.96
CA GLY A 219 -24.17 -23.72 -4.85
C GLY A 219 -23.02 -23.41 -3.90
N ASN A 220 -21.84 -23.96 -4.17
CA ASN A 220 -20.67 -23.73 -3.35
C ASN A 220 -20.01 -22.39 -3.72
N VAL A 221 -20.14 -21.40 -2.85
CA VAL A 221 -19.56 -20.07 -3.00
C VAL A 221 -18.35 -19.93 -2.08
N THR A 222 -17.20 -19.54 -2.61
CA THR A 222 -16.03 -19.21 -1.80
C THR A 222 -16.12 -17.75 -1.38
N THR A 223 -16.16 -17.51 -0.07
CA THR A 223 -16.13 -16.14 0.47
C THR A 223 -14.79 -15.48 0.21
N PHE A 224 -14.78 -14.16 0.05
CA PHE A 224 -13.56 -13.38 -0.05
C PHE A 224 -13.73 -12.00 0.58
N SER A 225 -12.62 -11.35 0.87
CA SER A 225 -12.58 -9.94 1.28
C SER A 225 -11.45 -9.24 0.55
N TYR A 226 -11.67 -7.95 0.25
CA TYR A 226 -10.62 -7.09 -0.30
C TYR A 226 -9.61 -6.77 0.80
N TRP A 227 -8.32 -6.78 0.46
CA TRP A 227 -7.25 -6.59 1.45
C TRP A 227 -6.00 -6.01 0.80
N GLN A 228 -5.63 -4.79 1.19
CA GLN A 228 -4.41 -4.17 0.68
C GLN A 228 -3.18 -4.84 1.30
N PRO A 229 -2.20 -5.31 0.51
CA PRO A 229 -0.98 -5.90 1.04
C PRO A 229 -0.20 -5.00 2.00
N SER A 230 0.27 -5.58 3.11
CA SER A 230 1.16 -4.91 4.06
C SER A 230 2.48 -5.66 4.25
N ARG A 231 3.42 -5.06 4.98
CA ARG A 231 4.70 -5.68 5.40
C ARG A 231 4.57 -7.02 6.15
N PHE A 232 3.38 -7.40 6.62
CA PHE A 232 3.18 -8.66 7.33
C PHE A 232 2.71 -9.80 6.41
N ASP A 233 2.21 -9.46 5.23
CA ASP A 233 1.38 -10.36 4.43
C ASP A 233 2.16 -11.18 3.41
N THR A 234 1.64 -12.36 3.11
CA THR A 234 2.08 -13.14 1.95
C THR A 234 1.18 -12.80 0.77
N VAL A 235 1.79 -12.29 -0.28
CA VAL A 235 1.17 -11.84 -1.52
C VAL A 235 1.52 -12.82 -2.64
N LEU A 236 0.52 -13.28 -3.37
CA LEU A 236 0.66 -14.15 -4.52
C LEU A 236 0.13 -13.46 -5.78
N ILE A 237 1.02 -13.23 -6.73
CA ILE A 237 0.68 -12.86 -8.11
C ILE A 237 0.77 -14.13 -8.95
N SER A 238 -0.32 -14.51 -9.58
CA SER A 238 -0.37 -15.73 -10.38
C SER A 238 -1.14 -15.50 -11.67
N ASN A 239 -0.51 -15.81 -12.81
CA ASN A 239 -1.13 -15.66 -14.14
C ASN A 239 -1.71 -14.25 -14.39
N GLY A 240 -0.90 -13.22 -14.15
CA GLY A 240 -1.30 -11.82 -14.29
C GLY A 240 -0.09 -10.89 -14.36
N THR A 241 -0.32 -9.68 -14.84
CA THR A 241 0.65 -8.58 -14.83
C THR A 241 0.22 -7.57 -13.77
N VAL A 242 1.17 -7.13 -12.94
CA VAL A 242 0.96 -6.13 -11.89
C VAL A 242 1.92 -4.98 -12.10
N VAL A 243 1.46 -3.75 -11.88
CA VAL A 243 2.22 -2.51 -12.01
C VAL A 243 2.33 -1.82 -10.65
N VAL A 244 3.56 -1.51 -10.25
CA VAL A 244 3.87 -0.58 -9.16
C VAL A 244 4.31 0.73 -9.80
N ASP A 245 3.50 1.76 -9.64
CA ASP A 245 3.70 3.10 -10.21
C ASP A 245 3.67 4.23 -9.16
N ALA A 246 3.55 3.87 -7.89
CA ALA A 246 3.44 4.76 -6.75
C ALA A 246 4.36 4.31 -5.60
N VAL A 247 4.63 5.22 -4.67
CA VAL A 247 5.30 4.90 -3.39
C VAL A 247 4.31 4.19 -2.46
N GLY A 248 4.74 3.81 -1.24
CA GLY A 248 3.83 3.24 -0.24
C GLY A 248 3.51 1.76 -0.38
N GLN A 249 4.04 1.07 -1.41
CA GLN A 249 3.66 -0.32 -1.66
C GLN A 249 4.45 -1.29 -0.79
N GLN A 250 3.77 -2.26 -0.18
CA GLN A 250 4.39 -3.17 0.79
C GLN A 250 3.98 -4.63 0.59
N ALA A 251 4.88 -5.54 0.95
CA ALA A 251 4.57 -6.95 1.13
C ALA A 251 5.43 -7.55 2.24
N GLY A 252 4.96 -8.57 2.94
CA GLY A 252 5.81 -9.42 3.75
C GLY A 252 6.62 -10.36 2.86
N ILE A 253 5.91 -11.27 2.19
CA ILE A 253 6.48 -12.16 1.18
C ILE A 253 5.77 -11.88 -0.13
N LEU A 254 6.52 -11.62 -1.21
CA LEU A 254 5.96 -11.40 -2.54
C LEU A 254 6.32 -12.58 -3.45
N GLN A 255 5.30 -13.34 -3.87
CA GLN A 255 5.46 -14.54 -4.67
C GLN A 255 4.88 -14.34 -6.07
N LEU A 256 5.70 -14.58 -7.08
CA LEU A 256 5.27 -14.64 -8.48
C LEU A 256 5.22 -16.10 -8.92
N ALA A 257 4.07 -16.53 -9.45
CA ALA A 257 3.87 -17.88 -9.99
C ALA A 257 3.14 -17.84 -11.35
N ASN A 258 3.17 -18.97 -12.07
CA ASN A 258 2.37 -19.22 -13.28
C ASN A 258 2.45 -18.09 -14.33
N ASN A 259 3.65 -17.80 -14.85
CA ASN A 259 3.89 -16.79 -15.89
C ASN A 259 3.42 -15.38 -15.50
N SER A 260 3.57 -15.00 -14.23
CA SER A 260 3.22 -13.65 -13.78
C SER A 260 4.33 -12.65 -14.08
N VAL A 261 3.93 -11.39 -14.24
CA VAL A 261 4.83 -10.26 -14.47
C VAL A 261 4.58 -9.20 -13.41
N LEU A 262 5.65 -8.70 -12.80
CA LEU A 262 5.63 -7.53 -11.92
C LEU A 262 6.46 -6.43 -12.57
N ASN A 263 5.81 -5.34 -12.95
CA ASN A 263 6.45 -4.15 -13.50
C ASN A 263 6.50 -3.08 -12.42
N ILE A 264 7.69 -2.58 -12.13
CA ILE A 264 7.93 -1.54 -11.13
C ILE A 264 8.47 -0.36 -11.91
N THR A 265 7.56 0.54 -12.26
CA THR A 265 7.76 1.61 -13.24
C THR A 265 7.99 2.96 -12.59
N ASN A 266 7.50 3.15 -11.37
CA ASN A 266 7.73 4.34 -10.56
C ASN A 266 7.52 4.01 -9.06
N GLY A 267 7.95 4.92 -8.18
CA GLY A 267 7.84 4.75 -6.74
C GLY A 267 8.67 3.58 -6.20
N TRP A 268 8.15 2.90 -5.18
CA TRP A 268 8.87 1.80 -4.55
C TRP A 268 7.95 0.71 -4.01
N ILE A 269 8.50 -0.50 -3.93
CA ILE A 269 7.90 -1.61 -3.18
C ILE A 269 8.86 -2.12 -2.10
N ASN A 270 8.36 -2.17 -0.86
CA ASN A 270 9.08 -2.66 0.31
C ASN A 270 8.64 -4.09 0.64
N VAL A 271 9.51 -5.07 0.41
CA VAL A 271 9.31 -6.48 0.75
C VAL A 271 10.04 -6.81 2.05
N ALA A 272 9.29 -6.92 3.15
CA ALA A 272 9.85 -7.03 4.50
C ALA A 272 10.51 -8.38 4.80
N LYS A 273 10.18 -9.44 4.05
CA LYS A 273 10.79 -10.76 4.22
C LYS A 273 11.46 -11.19 2.92
N GLN A 274 10.68 -11.66 1.95
CA GLN A 274 11.24 -12.38 0.82
C GLN A 274 10.53 -12.09 -0.50
N LEU A 275 11.31 -11.86 -1.55
CA LEU A 275 10.84 -11.83 -2.93
C LEU A 275 11.13 -13.18 -3.59
N GLU A 276 10.09 -13.85 -4.07
CA GLU A 276 10.16 -15.15 -4.74
C GLU A 276 9.68 -15.03 -6.18
N VAL A 277 10.61 -15.11 -7.13
CA VAL A 277 10.28 -15.10 -8.56
C VAL A 277 10.25 -16.54 -9.05
N GLY A 278 9.06 -17.05 -9.34
CA GLY A 278 8.88 -18.41 -9.88
C GLY A 278 9.40 -18.55 -11.31
N THR A 279 9.56 -19.80 -11.76
CA THR A 279 9.93 -20.09 -13.16
C THR A 279 8.95 -19.44 -14.13
N ASN A 280 9.48 -18.92 -15.25
CA ASN A 280 8.73 -18.17 -16.27
C ASN A 280 8.03 -16.89 -15.77
N CYS A 281 8.28 -16.47 -14.54
CA CYS A 281 7.79 -15.19 -14.04
C CYS A 281 8.86 -14.11 -14.26
N THR A 282 8.42 -12.87 -14.43
CA THR A 282 9.33 -11.74 -14.70
C THR A 282 9.09 -10.61 -13.72
N VAL A 283 10.15 -10.07 -13.15
CA VAL A 283 10.14 -8.79 -12.43
C VAL A 283 10.92 -7.79 -13.28
N ASN A 284 10.26 -6.74 -13.76
CA ASN A 284 10.90 -5.62 -14.44
C ASN A 284 10.95 -4.44 -13.48
N VAL A 285 12.14 -3.88 -13.26
CA VAL A 285 12.33 -2.65 -12.49
C VAL A 285 12.93 -1.61 -13.43
N THR A 286 12.22 -0.50 -13.61
CA THR A 286 12.63 0.59 -14.48
C THR A 286 12.87 1.84 -13.65
N GLY A 287 14.10 2.37 -13.73
CA GLY A 287 14.47 3.60 -13.05
C GLY A 287 13.54 4.77 -13.44
N PRO A 288 13.15 5.62 -12.48
CA PRO A 288 13.75 5.80 -11.15
C PRO A 288 13.18 4.90 -10.03
N ALA A 289 12.38 3.87 -10.35
CA ALA A 289 11.72 3.06 -9.35
C ALA A 289 12.67 2.22 -8.48
N SER A 290 12.23 1.87 -7.27
CA SER A 290 13.05 1.13 -6.30
C SER A 290 12.39 -0.17 -5.82
N VAL A 291 13.20 -1.20 -5.60
CA VAL A 291 12.79 -2.42 -4.91
C VAL A 291 13.64 -2.59 -3.66
N ARG A 292 13.00 -2.66 -2.50
CA ARG A 292 13.70 -2.88 -1.23
C ARG A 292 13.27 -4.21 -0.65
N VAL A 293 14.21 -5.13 -0.48
CA VAL A 293 13.95 -6.45 0.09
C VAL A 293 14.80 -6.65 1.34
N THR A 294 14.15 -6.83 2.48
CA THR A 294 14.85 -6.81 3.78
C THR A 294 15.64 -8.09 4.04
N ASN A 295 15.08 -9.28 3.80
CA ASN A 295 15.79 -10.53 4.12
C ASN A 295 16.37 -11.24 2.90
N SER A 296 15.57 -11.58 1.88
CA SER A 296 16.10 -12.38 0.77
C SER A 296 15.36 -12.25 -0.55
N ILE A 297 16.11 -12.42 -1.64
CA ILE A 297 15.57 -12.56 -3.00
C ILE A 297 15.93 -13.96 -3.50
N ILE A 298 14.93 -14.70 -3.96
CA ILE A 298 15.10 -15.95 -4.70
C ILE A 298 14.55 -15.77 -6.10
N ASN A 299 15.44 -15.71 -7.08
CA ASN A 299 15.07 -15.62 -8.48
C ASN A 299 15.18 -16.98 -9.19
N ASN A 300 14.05 -17.59 -9.56
CA ASN A 300 14.00 -18.74 -10.45
C ASN A 300 13.43 -18.39 -11.85
N GLY A 301 12.99 -17.15 -12.04
CA GLY A 301 12.48 -16.61 -13.31
C GLY A 301 13.45 -15.58 -13.87
N THR A 302 12.91 -14.43 -14.28
CA THR A 302 13.70 -13.30 -14.79
C THR A 302 13.55 -12.10 -13.87
N ILE A 303 14.66 -11.53 -13.40
CA ILE A 303 14.69 -10.18 -12.82
C ILE A 303 15.43 -9.29 -13.81
N ARG A 304 14.77 -8.24 -14.28
CA ARG A 304 15.32 -7.26 -15.22
C ARG A 304 15.40 -5.90 -14.55
N LEU A 305 16.59 -5.31 -14.56
CA LEU A 305 16.86 -3.97 -14.03
C LEU A 305 17.24 -3.05 -15.20
N VAL A 306 16.59 -1.88 -15.28
CA VAL A 306 16.75 -0.93 -16.40
C VAL A 306 17.00 0.48 -15.85
N GLY A 307 17.91 1.22 -16.50
CA GLY A 307 18.21 2.59 -16.13
C GLY A 307 18.88 2.68 -14.77
N ASP A 308 18.44 3.65 -13.97
CA ASP A 308 18.88 3.91 -12.59
C ASP A 308 17.99 3.26 -11.52
N ALA A 309 17.25 2.21 -11.89
CA ALA A 309 16.48 1.40 -10.95
C ALA A 309 17.30 1.04 -9.70
N GLU A 310 16.74 1.27 -8.52
CA GLU A 310 17.40 0.96 -7.26
C GLU A 310 17.00 -0.43 -6.77
N LEU A 311 18.00 -1.23 -6.39
CA LEU A 311 17.80 -2.54 -5.79
C LEU A 311 18.49 -2.58 -4.43
N PHE A 312 17.72 -2.52 -3.36
CA PHE A 312 18.20 -2.66 -1.99
C PHE A 312 17.94 -4.08 -1.47
N ILE A 313 18.97 -4.71 -0.92
CA ILE A 313 18.89 -6.06 -0.36
C ILE A 313 19.57 -6.05 1.01
N GLY A 314 18.79 -6.26 2.06
CA GLY A 314 19.30 -6.34 3.43
C GLY A 314 19.94 -7.70 3.79
N GLY A 315 19.66 -8.75 3.02
CA GLY A 315 20.24 -10.08 3.22
C GLY A 315 20.72 -10.74 1.93
N PHE A 316 20.25 -11.96 1.64
CA PHE A 316 20.82 -12.79 0.56
C PHE A 316 20.09 -12.63 -0.77
N PHE A 317 20.85 -12.53 -1.86
CA PHE A 317 20.32 -12.62 -3.21
C PHE A 317 20.79 -13.91 -3.88
N THR A 318 19.88 -14.85 -4.11
CA THR A 318 20.13 -16.07 -4.88
C THR A 318 19.49 -15.96 -6.26
N ASN A 319 20.31 -15.99 -7.31
CA ASN A 319 19.86 -16.06 -8.69
C ASN A 319 20.02 -17.48 -9.26
N ASN A 320 18.91 -18.18 -9.48
CA ASN A 320 18.85 -19.46 -10.18
C ASN A 320 18.33 -19.33 -11.63
N GLY A 321 17.66 -18.22 -11.95
CA GLY A 321 17.12 -17.92 -13.27
C GLY A 321 17.98 -16.92 -14.05
N ILE A 322 17.34 -15.95 -14.71
CA ILE A 322 17.99 -14.88 -15.48
C ILE A 322 17.99 -13.60 -14.63
N LEU A 323 19.17 -13.06 -14.40
CA LEU A 323 19.35 -11.69 -13.92
C LEU A 323 19.81 -10.83 -15.10
N ASP A 324 18.90 -10.00 -15.61
CA ASP A 324 19.10 -9.14 -16.75
C ASP A 324 19.45 -7.72 -16.29
N VAL A 325 20.71 -7.36 -16.51
CA VAL A 325 21.33 -6.08 -16.16
C VAL A 325 22.02 -5.42 -17.36
N ILE A 326 21.62 -5.79 -18.59
CA ILE A 326 22.17 -5.21 -19.83
C ILE A 326 22.00 -3.68 -19.81
N ALA A 327 20.83 -3.19 -19.41
CA ALA A 327 20.46 -1.78 -19.40
C ALA A 327 20.58 -1.13 -18.01
N TRP A 328 21.17 -1.79 -17.01
CA TRP A 328 21.23 -1.30 -15.63
C TRP A 328 22.49 -0.48 -15.34
N SER A 329 22.36 0.69 -14.72
CA SER A 329 23.47 1.62 -14.45
C SER A 329 24.30 1.29 -13.21
N HIS A 330 23.82 0.41 -12.33
CA HIS A 330 24.50 0.06 -11.08
C HIS A 330 25.36 -1.22 -11.19
N GLN A 331 26.07 -1.53 -10.10
CA GLN A 331 26.87 -2.74 -9.96
C GLN A 331 26.04 -3.87 -9.35
N LEU A 332 26.43 -5.10 -9.65
CA LEU A 332 25.83 -6.28 -9.02
C LEU A 332 25.96 -6.21 -7.49
N PRO A 333 24.91 -6.55 -6.73
CA PRO A 333 24.95 -6.55 -5.28
C PRO A 333 26.06 -7.44 -4.71
N VAL A 334 26.71 -6.98 -3.64
CA VAL A 334 27.66 -7.80 -2.90
C VAL A 334 26.94 -9.01 -2.31
N GLY A 335 27.57 -10.19 -2.36
CA GLY A 335 26.97 -11.41 -1.82
C GLY A 335 25.90 -12.05 -2.73
N LEU A 336 25.76 -11.62 -3.98
CA LEU A 336 24.98 -12.33 -4.99
C LEU A 336 25.49 -13.77 -5.16
N VAL A 337 24.63 -14.74 -4.87
CA VAL A 337 24.84 -16.15 -5.16
C VAL A 337 24.21 -16.46 -6.51
N ASN A 338 25.02 -16.53 -7.56
CA ASN A 338 24.54 -16.81 -8.91
C ASN A 338 24.74 -18.29 -9.30
N ASN A 339 23.63 -19.02 -9.42
CA ASN A 339 23.53 -20.37 -10.00
C ASN A 339 22.95 -20.36 -11.43
N GLY A 340 22.40 -19.22 -11.87
CA GLY A 340 21.77 -19.04 -13.18
C GLY A 340 22.61 -18.20 -14.15
N VAL A 341 21.92 -17.45 -15.00
CA VAL A 341 22.51 -16.59 -16.04
C VAL A 341 22.44 -15.14 -15.61
N VAL A 342 23.55 -14.41 -15.74
CA VAL A 342 23.58 -12.95 -15.64
C VAL A 342 23.80 -12.40 -17.04
N LEU A 343 22.84 -11.62 -17.54
CA LEU A 343 22.97 -10.88 -18.79
C LEU A 343 23.46 -9.48 -18.46
N ASP A 344 24.69 -9.18 -18.84
CA ASP A 344 25.29 -7.85 -18.69
C ASP A 344 25.54 -7.19 -20.05
N ARG A 345 26.09 -5.98 -20.04
CA ARG A 345 26.45 -5.25 -21.26
C ARG A 345 27.36 -6.03 -22.21
N SER A 346 28.16 -6.97 -21.71
CA SER A 346 29.04 -7.81 -22.53
C SER A 346 28.32 -8.96 -23.25
N SER A 347 27.09 -9.25 -22.82
CA SER A 347 26.25 -10.29 -23.43
C SER A 347 25.79 -9.89 -24.84
N VAL A 348 25.62 -8.59 -25.10
CA VAL A 348 25.28 -8.06 -26.42
C VAL A 348 26.56 -7.94 -27.26
N ARG A 349 26.81 -8.96 -28.10
CA ARG A 349 27.98 -9.04 -28.98
C ARG A 349 27.58 -9.04 -30.46
N ILE A 350 28.45 -8.47 -31.29
CA ILE A 350 28.35 -8.60 -32.75
C ILE A 350 28.70 -10.03 -33.15
N GLU A 351 27.78 -10.72 -33.80
CA GLU A 351 27.94 -12.10 -34.27
C GLU A 351 28.57 -12.14 -35.67
N SER A 352 28.09 -11.29 -36.58
CA SER A 352 28.68 -11.15 -37.91
C SER A 352 28.58 -9.74 -38.46
N VAL A 353 29.50 -9.42 -39.37
CA VAL A 353 29.49 -8.20 -40.19
C VAL A 353 29.72 -8.65 -41.64
N GLU A 354 28.76 -8.35 -42.50
CA GLU A 354 28.78 -8.73 -43.92
C GLU A 354 28.61 -7.48 -44.78
N VAL A 355 29.32 -7.40 -45.90
CA VAL A 355 29.12 -6.35 -46.91
C VAL A 355 28.41 -6.97 -48.10
N ASN A 356 27.22 -6.47 -48.43
CA ASN A 356 26.40 -6.95 -49.55
C ASN A 356 26.18 -5.82 -50.57
N GLY A 357 27.00 -5.79 -51.62
CA GLY A 357 27.02 -4.67 -52.56
C GLY A 357 27.46 -3.37 -51.89
N ALA A 358 26.58 -2.36 -51.86
CA ALA A 358 26.83 -1.09 -51.18
C ALA A 358 26.44 -1.10 -49.68
N ASP A 359 25.76 -2.16 -49.24
CA ASP A 359 25.13 -2.21 -47.91
C ASP A 359 26.00 -2.98 -46.91
N VAL A 360 25.85 -2.62 -45.63
CA VAL A 360 26.48 -3.33 -44.51
C VAL A 360 25.40 -4.01 -43.68
N VAL A 361 25.57 -5.31 -43.43
CA VAL A 361 24.68 -6.12 -42.61
C VAL A 361 25.40 -6.54 -41.33
N ILE A 362 24.84 -6.20 -40.18
CA ILE A 362 25.39 -6.54 -38.86
C ILE A 362 24.38 -7.41 -38.12
N LYS A 363 24.83 -8.56 -37.62
CA LYS A 363 23.99 -9.50 -36.87
C LYS A 363 24.40 -9.53 -35.41
N ILE A 364 23.41 -9.52 -34.52
CA ILE A 364 23.59 -9.72 -33.07
C ILE A 364 22.53 -10.68 -32.54
N HIS A 365 22.73 -11.24 -31.36
CA HIS A 365 21.63 -11.85 -30.62
C HIS A 365 20.74 -10.75 -30.01
N GLY A 366 19.45 -10.76 -30.33
CA GLY A 366 18.47 -9.83 -29.76
C GLY A 366 17.79 -10.45 -28.55
N TYR A 367 18.16 -10.03 -27.34
CA TYR A 367 17.53 -10.49 -26.10
C TYR A 367 16.14 -9.86 -25.93
N GLU A 368 15.18 -10.65 -25.48
CA GLU A 368 13.83 -10.18 -25.18
C GLU A 368 13.85 -9.09 -24.10
N GLY A 369 12.93 -8.12 -24.22
CA GLY A 369 12.81 -6.98 -23.31
C GLY A 369 13.82 -5.86 -23.54
N HIS A 370 14.64 -5.97 -24.60
CA HIS A 370 15.56 -4.92 -25.04
C HIS A 370 15.23 -4.46 -26.44
N ALA A 371 15.45 -3.18 -26.68
CA ALA A 371 15.35 -2.58 -28.00
C ALA A 371 16.74 -2.15 -28.47
N TYR A 372 17.06 -2.42 -29.73
CA TYR A 372 18.40 -2.26 -30.27
C TYR A 372 18.41 -1.31 -31.44
N GLN A 373 19.44 -0.48 -31.53
CA GLN A 373 19.61 0.42 -32.66
C GLN A 373 21.06 0.46 -33.14
N LEU A 374 21.25 0.24 -34.44
CA LEU A 374 22.57 0.35 -35.04
C LEU A 374 22.95 1.83 -35.21
N GLN A 375 24.16 2.14 -34.77
CA GLN A 375 24.77 3.45 -34.90
C GLN A 375 26.12 3.35 -35.61
N TYR A 376 26.49 4.42 -36.30
CA TYR A 376 27.77 4.54 -36.97
C TYR A 376 28.48 5.86 -36.69
N ARG A 377 29.79 5.84 -36.92
CA ARG A 377 30.66 7.02 -37.04
C ARG A 377 31.78 6.73 -38.04
N ASP A 378 32.27 7.75 -38.72
CA ASP A 378 33.38 7.58 -39.66
C ASP A 378 34.75 7.59 -38.93
N GLU A 379 34.84 8.22 -37.76
CA GLU A 379 36.03 8.21 -36.88
C GLU A 379 35.67 7.79 -35.46
N LEU A 380 36.55 7.00 -34.83
CA LEU A 380 36.30 6.47 -33.48
C LEU A 380 36.52 7.51 -32.38
N SER A 381 37.51 8.40 -32.56
CA SER A 381 37.96 9.35 -31.54
C SER A 381 37.21 10.69 -31.55
N VAL A 382 36.37 10.96 -32.56
CA VAL A 382 35.73 12.27 -32.76
C VAL A 382 34.32 12.12 -33.31
N GLY A 383 33.43 13.09 -33.04
CA GLY A 383 32.08 13.16 -33.61
C GLY A 383 30.95 12.68 -32.68
N THR A 384 29.72 12.64 -33.20
CA THR A 384 28.50 12.13 -32.56
C THR A 384 28.05 10.84 -33.23
N TRP A 385 27.43 9.90 -32.49
CA TRP A 385 27.02 8.61 -33.08
C TRP A 385 25.74 8.85 -33.85
N GLN A 386 25.72 8.44 -35.11
CA GLN A 386 24.57 8.65 -35.99
C GLN A 386 23.78 7.35 -36.12
N PHE A 387 22.46 7.45 -36.14
CA PHE A 387 21.58 6.30 -36.30
C PHE A 387 21.54 5.86 -37.77
N THR A 388 21.63 4.56 -38.03
CA THR A 388 21.56 4.01 -39.40
C THR A 388 20.14 3.66 -39.84
N GLY A 389 19.20 3.51 -38.90
CA GLY A 389 17.84 3.03 -39.19
C GLY A 389 16.94 2.93 -37.95
N LEU A 390 15.90 2.10 -38.08
CA LEU A 390 14.88 1.88 -37.04
C LEU A 390 15.42 1.06 -35.86
N VAL A 391 14.74 1.22 -34.73
CA VAL A 391 14.92 0.38 -33.55
C VAL A 391 14.33 -1.01 -33.81
N VAL A 392 15.03 -2.06 -33.40
CA VAL A 392 14.62 -3.46 -33.53
C VAL A 392 14.51 -4.08 -32.14
N THR A 393 13.35 -4.61 -31.80
CA THR A 393 13.13 -5.31 -30.52
C THR A 393 13.76 -6.70 -30.57
N GLY A 394 14.39 -7.13 -29.48
CA GLY A 394 14.86 -8.51 -29.34
C GLY A 394 13.74 -9.47 -28.94
N GLU A 395 13.84 -10.72 -29.41
CA GLU A 395 12.89 -11.81 -29.13
C GLU A 395 13.61 -13.11 -28.78
N ASN A 396 14.79 -13.02 -28.14
CA ASN A 396 15.72 -14.12 -27.86
C ASN A 396 16.17 -14.88 -29.13
N VAL A 397 16.32 -14.16 -30.24
CA VAL A 397 16.75 -14.68 -31.55
C VAL A 397 17.76 -13.76 -32.21
N PRO A 398 18.55 -14.23 -33.20
CA PRO A 398 19.43 -13.36 -33.96
C PRO A 398 18.64 -12.28 -34.73
N ILE A 399 19.06 -11.03 -34.61
CA ILE A 399 18.52 -9.87 -35.34
C ILE A 399 19.58 -9.31 -36.30
N SER A 400 19.13 -8.79 -37.43
CA SER A 400 20.00 -8.25 -38.49
C SER A 400 19.71 -6.77 -38.74
N PHE A 401 20.73 -5.94 -38.68
CA PHE A 401 20.68 -4.53 -39.07
C PHE A 401 21.25 -4.38 -40.46
N VAL A 402 20.47 -3.76 -41.37
CA VAL A 402 20.94 -3.41 -42.71
C VAL A 402 21.13 -1.90 -42.78
N TYR A 403 22.35 -1.46 -43.06
CA TYR A 403 22.63 -0.05 -43.34
C TYR A 403 22.88 0.15 -44.83
N THR A 404 21.91 0.80 -45.48
CA THR A 404 21.94 1.09 -46.92
C THR A 404 23.07 2.04 -47.27
N ASN A 405 23.85 1.72 -48.30
CA ASN A 405 25.07 2.45 -48.70
C ASN A 405 26.15 2.54 -47.59
N GLY A 406 26.08 1.67 -46.58
CA GLY A 406 27.00 1.66 -45.45
C GLY A 406 28.46 1.44 -45.83
N ALA A 407 28.73 0.79 -46.96
CA ALA A 407 30.07 0.48 -47.47
C ALA A 407 30.66 1.57 -48.39
N GLY A 408 29.98 2.71 -48.55
CA GLY A 408 30.45 3.80 -49.43
C GLY A 408 31.62 4.63 -48.89
N ALA A 409 31.96 4.50 -47.60
CA ALA A 409 33.04 5.24 -46.95
C ALA A 409 34.31 4.37 -46.81
N LEU A 410 35.49 5.01 -46.90
CA LEU A 410 36.79 4.33 -46.73
C LEU A 410 36.95 3.67 -45.35
N ARG A 411 36.36 4.26 -44.31
CA ARG A 411 36.38 3.76 -42.94
C ARG A 411 35.09 4.15 -42.25
N ARG A 412 34.53 3.20 -41.49
CA ARG A 412 33.36 3.41 -40.66
C ARG A 412 33.39 2.46 -39.47
N PHE A 413 32.91 2.93 -38.34
CA PHE A 413 32.75 2.21 -37.10
C PHE A 413 31.29 2.05 -36.79
N TYR A 414 30.95 0.90 -36.23
CA TYR A 414 29.58 0.55 -35.88
C TYR A 414 29.52 0.18 -34.40
N ARG A 415 28.42 0.53 -33.76
CA ARG A 415 28.04 0.00 -32.46
C ARG A 415 26.54 -0.25 -32.44
N VAL A 416 26.11 -1.18 -31.60
CA VAL A 416 24.69 -1.34 -31.28
C VAL A 416 24.43 -0.64 -29.96
N ALA A 417 23.49 0.30 -29.97
CA ALA A 417 22.93 0.88 -28.76
C ALA A 417 21.78 -0.02 -28.27
N VAL A 418 21.73 -0.25 -26.96
CA VAL A 418 20.57 -0.83 -26.29
C VAL A 418 19.78 0.35 -25.70
N ASN A 419 18.53 0.48 -26.12
CA ASN A 419 17.64 1.57 -25.77
C ASN A 419 16.71 1.19 -24.63
#